data_AF-A0A349YSI4-F1
#
_entry.id   AF-A0A349YSI4-F1
#
_cell.length_a   1.000
_cell.length_b   1.000
_cell.length_c   1.000
_cell.angle_alpha   90.00
_cell.angle_beta   90.00
_cell.angle_gamma   90.00
#
_symmetry.space_group_name_H-M   'P 1'
#
loop_
_entity.id
_entity.type
_entity.pdbx_description
1 polymer ?
#
loop_
_entity_poly.entity_id
_entity_poly.type
_entity_poly.pdbx_seq_one_letter_code
_entity_poly.pdbx_strand_id
1 'polypeptide(L)'
;MAAYILFGLCVFVTLLMGIGTAGLIWIVLDIYESFFRKKPVQKQTKESVSMDTMNLTSQIQGAINDMIAFRVAKMLLPYSSTEKRYDLRTIDKDVQKIAEEVFKGINPMVYNMNLFFTKEYLMEYIVNATSSYLIKTVTEFNKNI
;
A
#
# COMPACT_ATOMS: atom_id res chain seq x y z
N MET A 1 67.40 39.85 10.41
CA MET A 1 66.75 38.64 10.97
C MET A 1 65.22 38.71 10.93
N ALA A 2 64.58 39.83 11.27
CA ALA A 2 63.10 39.95 11.27
C ALA A 2 62.40 39.69 9.91
N ALA A 3 63.02 40.07 8.79
CA ALA A 3 62.43 39.89 7.45
C ALA A 3 62.29 38.41 7.02
N TYR A 4 63.23 37.54 7.43
CA TYR A 4 63.18 36.11 7.11
C TYR A 4 62.11 35.37 7.90
N ILE A 5 61.84 35.81 9.14
CA ILE A 5 60.77 35.27 9.98
C ILE A 5 59.40 35.64 9.39
N LEU A 6 59.23 36.88 8.92
CA LEU A 6 57.99 37.33 8.29
C LEU A 6 57.71 36.59 6.96
N PHE A 7 58.75 36.38 6.15
CA PHE A 7 58.62 35.63 4.90
C PHE A 7 58.28 34.15 5.14
N GLY A 8 58.92 33.50 6.12
CA GLY A 8 58.61 32.12 6.50
C GLY A 8 57.17 31.96 7.02
N LEU A 9 56.67 32.94 7.78
CA LEU A 9 55.31 32.92 8.31
C LEU A 9 54.27 33.11 7.18
N CYS A 10 54.56 33.97 6.20
CA CYS A 10 53.69 34.18 5.05
C CYS A 10 53.58 32.93 4.16
N VAL A 11 54.71 32.24 3.91
CA VAL A 11 54.73 30.96 3.17
C VAL A 11 53.99 29.87 3.95
N PHE A 12 54.13 29.82 5.27
CA PHE A 12 53.44 28.83 6.09
C PHE A 12 51.91 29.01 6.09
N VAL A 13 51.44 30.26 6.13
CA VAL A 13 50.00 30.59 6.08
C VAL A 13 49.40 30.25 4.72
N THR A 14 50.08 30.52 3.61
CA THR A 14 49.59 30.17 2.28
C THR A 14 49.54 28.65 2.06
N LEU A 15 50.50 27.91 2.62
CA LEU A 15 50.52 26.45 2.59
C LEU A 15 49.36 25.83 3.39
N LEU A 16 49.07 26.38 4.57
CA LEU A 16 47.92 25.96 5.38
C LEU A 16 46.58 26.26 4.71
N MET A 17 46.43 27.42 4.05
CA MET A 17 45.22 27.73 3.28
C MET A 17 45.04 26.80 2.07
N GLY A 18 46.12 26.46 1.36
CA GLY A 18 46.08 25.52 0.23
C GLY A 18 45.61 24.12 0.63
N ILE A 19 46.11 23.59 1.74
CA ILE A 19 45.70 22.27 2.25
C ILE A 19 44.25 22.30 2.75
N GLY A 20 43.86 23.35 3.48
CA GLY A 20 42.49 23.50 3.99
C GLY A 20 41.45 23.60 2.87
N THR A 21 41.76 24.37 1.82
CA THR A 21 40.85 24.53 0.66
C THR A 21 40.73 23.26 -0.17
N ALA A 22 41.83 22.52 -0.38
CA ALA A 22 41.78 21.23 -1.06
C ALA A 22 40.93 20.20 -0.29
N GLY A 23 41.08 20.14 1.05
CA GLY A 23 40.28 19.24 1.89
C GLY A 23 38.77 19.55 1.83
N LEU A 24 38.41 20.84 1.86
CA LEU A 24 37.01 21.28 1.74
C LEU A 24 36.40 20.92 0.38
N ILE A 25 37.18 21.02 -0.71
CA ILE A 25 36.71 20.65 -2.06
C ILE A 25 36.40 19.15 -2.14
N TRP A 26 37.24 18.30 -1.55
CA TRP A 26 36.99 16.84 -1.49
C TRP A 26 35.72 16.50 -0.70
N ILE A 27 35.50 17.15 0.45
CA ILE A 27 34.29 16.94 1.27
C ILE A 27 33.03 17.40 0.51
N VAL A 28 33.09 18.55 -0.17
CA VAL A 28 31.96 19.06 -0.95
C VAL A 28 31.67 18.15 -2.16
N LEU A 29 32.69 17.63 -2.83
CA LEU A 29 32.54 16.64 -3.90
C LEU A 29 31.92 15.34 -3.39
N ASP A 30 32.34 14.83 -2.23
CA ASP A 30 31.80 13.59 -1.65
C ASP A 30 30.34 13.77 -1.19
N ILE A 31 30.00 14.93 -0.63
CA ILE A 31 28.61 15.30 -0.29
C ILE A 31 27.77 15.47 -1.57
N TYR A 32 28.30 16.15 -2.59
CA TYR A 32 27.63 16.32 -3.89
C TYR A 32 27.41 14.96 -4.55
N GLU A 33 28.39 14.06 -4.53
CA GLU A 33 28.25 12.70 -5.05
C GLU A 33 27.23 11.90 -4.22
N SER A 34 27.19 12.04 -2.89
CA SER A 34 26.18 11.37 -2.05
C SER A 34 24.75 11.90 -2.27
N PHE A 35 24.58 13.19 -2.58
CA PHE A 35 23.29 13.81 -2.85
C PHE A 35 22.82 13.61 -4.30
N PHE A 36 23.73 13.62 -5.28
CA PHE A 36 23.42 13.52 -6.71
C PHE A 36 23.60 12.12 -7.31
N ARG A 37 24.36 11.20 -6.68
CA ARG A 37 24.04 9.77 -6.80
C ARG A 37 22.76 9.52 -6.04
N LYS A 38 21.65 9.87 -6.70
CA LYS A 38 20.46 9.01 -6.63
C LYS A 38 21.00 7.59 -6.68
N LYS A 39 20.81 6.82 -5.58
CA LYS A 39 20.72 5.35 -5.67
C LYS A 39 20.12 5.06 -7.03
N PRO A 40 20.68 4.18 -7.87
CA PRO A 40 20.09 3.91 -9.17
C PRO A 40 18.61 3.76 -8.86
N VAL A 41 17.83 4.74 -9.33
CA VAL A 41 16.39 4.64 -9.29
C VAL A 41 16.26 3.35 -10.03
N GLN A 42 15.92 2.26 -9.31
CA GLN A 42 15.41 1.07 -9.95
C GLN A 42 14.51 1.69 -10.98
N LYS A 43 14.87 1.53 -12.26
CA LYS A 43 13.93 1.87 -13.31
C LYS A 43 12.72 1.09 -12.83
N GLN A 44 11.77 1.80 -12.22
CA GLN A 44 10.39 1.46 -12.36
C GLN A 44 10.30 1.55 -13.85
N THR A 45 10.58 0.41 -14.49
CA THR A 45 9.94 0.03 -15.72
C THR A 45 8.56 0.59 -15.50
N LYS A 46 8.22 1.65 -16.23
CA LYS A 46 6.82 1.81 -16.59
C LYS A 46 6.54 0.52 -17.32
N GLU A 47 6.27 -0.55 -16.57
CA GLU A 47 5.50 -1.66 -17.05
C GLU A 47 4.26 -0.93 -17.50
N SER A 48 4.16 -0.75 -18.82
CA SER A 48 2.89 -0.49 -19.44
C SER A 48 1.97 -1.51 -18.78
N VAL A 49 1.03 -1.02 -17.97
CA VAL A 49 0.03 -1.84 -17.33
C VAL A 49 -0.50 -2.78 -18.39
N SER A 50 -0.08 -4.05 -18.33
CA SER A 50 -0.50 -5.02 -19.34
C SER A 50 -1.99 -5.22 -19.14
N MET A 51 -2.74 -5.35 -20.24
CA MET A 51 -4.15 -5.77 -20.22
C MET A 51 -4.35 -6.99 -19.32
N ASP A 52 -3.36 -7.87 -19.23
CA ASP A 52 -3.34 -9.05 -18.38
C ASP A 52 -3.45 -8.71 -16.89
N THR A 53 -2.78 -7.64 -16.46
CA THR A 53 -2.80 -7.21 -15.05
C THR A 53 -4.11 -6.53 -14.66
N MET A 54 -4.76 -5.83 -15.59
CA MET A 54 -6.13 -5.30 -15.41
C MET A 54 -7.16 -6.45 -15.36
N ASN A 55 -7.01 -7.46 -16.22
CA ASN A 55 -7.87 -8.64 -16.22
C ASN A 55 -7.73 -9.44 -14.92
N LEU A 56 -6.51 -9.62 -14.42
CA LEU A 56 -6.23 -10.33 -13.18
C LEU A 56 -6.83 -9.60 -11.97
N THR A 57 -6.71 -8.27 -11.96
CA THR A 57 -7.35 -7.36 -11.00
C THR A 57 -8.88 -7.50 -10.99
N SER A 58 -9.52 -7.56 -12.17
CA SER A 58 -10.96 -7.79 -12.29
C SER A 58 -11.38 -9.19 -11.81
N GLN A 59 -10.58 -10.23 -12.12
CA GLN A 59 -10.83 -11.59 -11.64
C GLN A 59 -10.73 -11.69 -10.12
N ILE A 60 -9.76 -11.01 -9.50
CA ILE A 60 -9.65 -10.94 -8.04
C ILE A 60 -10.91 -10.31 -7.44
N GLN A 61 -11.37 -9.19 -7.99
CA GLN A 61 -12.61 -8.54 -7.52
C GLN A 61 -13.82 -9.46 -7.70
N GLY A 62 -13.93 -10.15 -8.82
CA GLY A 62 -14.98 -11.16 -9.06
C GLY A 62 -14.98 -12.26 -8.01
N ALA A 63 -13.81 -12.86 -7.77
CA ALA A 63 -13.65 -13.90 -6.75
C ALA A 63 -14.02 -13.40 -5.34
N ILE A 64 -13.68 -12.16 -5.00
CA ILE A 64 -14.07 -11.54 -3.72
C ILE A 64 -15.59 -11.41 -3.61
N ASN A 65 -16.26 -10.96 -4.67
CA ASN A 65 -17.72 -10.86 -4.69
C ASN A 65 -18.39 -12.22 -4.53
N ASP A 66 -17.86 -13.26 -5.16
CA ASP A 66 -18.35 -14.63 -5.00
C ASP A 66 -18.18 -15.13 -3.56
N MET A 67 -17.03 -14.83 -2.93
CA MET A 67 -16.80 -15.15 -1.51
C MET A 67 -17.80 -14.43 -0.60
N ILE A 68 -18.09 -13.15 -0.85
CA ILE A 68 -19.09 -12.38 -0.11
C ILE A 68 -20.47 -13.01 -0.28
N ALA A 69 -20.89 -13.29 -1.52
CA ALA A 69 -22.18 -13.88 -1.82
C ALA A 69 -22.36 -15.24 -1.11
N PHE A 70 -21.35 -16.09 -1.15
CA PHE A 70 -21.35 -17.38 -0.45
C PHE A 70 -21.53 -17.21 1.07
N ARG A 71 -20.80 -16.26 1.68
CA ARG A 71 -20.88 -16.00 3.12
C ARG A 71 -22.25 -15.47 3.54
N VAL A 72 -22.82 -14.55 2.77
CA VAL A 72 -24.17 -14.01 3.00
C VAL A 72 -25.23 -15.11 2.85
N ALA A 73 -25.15 -15.93 1.80
CA ALA A 73 -26.07 -17.05 1.61
C ALA A 73 -26.01 -18.04 2.78
N LYS A 74 -24.80 -18.40 3.23
CA LYS A 74 -24.61 -19.27 4.40
C LYS A 74 -25.19 -18.67 5.67
N MET A 75 -25.07 -17.35 5.86
CA MET A 75 -25.62 -16.65 7.01
C MET A 75 -27.15 -16.64 7.01
N LEU A 76 -27.79 -16.51 5.84
CA LEU A 76 -29.24 -16.46 5.71
C LEU A 76 -29.91 -17.85 5.74
N LEU A 77 -29.15 -18.92 5.49
CA LEU A 77 -29.67 -20.29 5.43
C LEU A 77 -30.50 -20.70 6.67
N PRO A 78 -30.08 -20.43 7.93
CA PRO A 78 -30.89 -20.76 9.10
C PRO A 78 -32.21 -19.97 9.16
N TYR A 79 -32.20 -18.70 8.78
CA TYR A 79 -33.40 -17.85 8.74
C TYR A 79 -34.39 -18.35 7.69
N SER A 80 -33.88 -18.72 6.51
CA SER A 80 -34.69 -19.31 5.44
C SER A 80 -35.31 -20.63 5.87
N SER A 81 -34.55 -21.49 6.57
CA SER A 81 -35.06 -22.80 7.02
C SER A 81 -36.08 -22.72 8.16
N THR A 82 -36.15 -21.58 8.86
CA THR A 82 -37.04 -21.38 10.00
C THR A 82 -38.17 -20.38 9.69
N GLU A 83 -38.25 -19.90 8.44
CA GLU A 83 -39.19 -18.87 7.99
C GLU A 83 -39.16 -17.62 8.88
N LYS A 84 -38.00 -17.31 9.44
CA LYS A 84 -37.82 -16.14 10.32
C LYS A 84 -37.19 -15.00 9.54
N ARG A 85 -37.73 -13.79 9.76
CA ARG A 85 -37.09 -12.57 9.29
C ARG A 85 -35.74 -12.38 9.95
N TYR A 86 -34.80 -11.88 9.17
CA TYR A 86 -33.48 -11.47 9.64
C TYR A 86 -33.58 -10.17 10.45
N ASP A 87 -32.84 -10.09 11.57
CA ASP A 87 -32.79 -8.91 12.43
C ASP A 87 -31.82 -7.86 11.89
N LEU A 88 -32.35 -6.77 11.35
CA LEU A 88 -31.56 -5.66 10.81
C LEU A 88 -30.65 -4.98 11.84
N ARG A 89 -30.90 -5.14 13.14
CA ARG A 89 -30.07 -4.52 14.18
C ARG A 89 -28.68 -5.14 14.30
N THR A 90 -28.47 -6.34 13.76
CA THR A 90 -27.16 -7.01 13.79
C THR A 90 -26.35 -6.79 12.51
N ILE A 91 -26.88 -6.04 11.55
CA ILE A 91 -26.30 -5.96 10.21
C ILE A 91 -24.87 -5.45 10.22
N ASP A 92 -24.55 -4.42 11.01
CA ASP A 92 -23.19 -3.88 11.10
C ASP A 92 -22.18 -4.93 11.61
N LYS A 93 -22.59 -5.73 12.60
CA LYS A 93 -21.76 -6.81 13.17
C LYS A 93 -21.55 -7.93 12.16
N ASP A 94 -22.60 -8.28 11.41
CA ASP A 94 -22.54 -9.33 10.41
C ASP A 94 -21.73 -8.89 9.18
N VAL A 95 -21.83 -7.62 8.75
CA VAL A 95 -20.95 -7.01 7.75
C VAL A 95 -19.49 -7.15 8.20
N GLN A 96 -19.16 -6.72 9.42
CA GLN A 96 -17.78 -6.78 9.91
C GLN A 96 -17.28 -8.23 9.91
N LYS A 97 -18.07 -9.16 10.45
CA LYS A 97 -17.71 -10.57 10.52
C LYS A 97 -17.47 -11.16 9.12
N ILE A 98 -18.37 -10.93 8.18
CA ILE A 98 -18.25 -11.45 6.81
C ILE A 98 -17.03 -10.82 6.13
N ALA A 99 -16.85 -9.50 6.23
CA ALA A 99 -15.73 -8.81 5.63
C ALA A 99 -14.39 -9.33 6.16
N GLU A 100 -14.27 -9.56 7.47
CA GLU A 100 -13.09 -10.16 8.08
C GLU A 100 -12.84 -11.59 7.60
N GLU A 101 -13.89 -12.43 7.52
CA GLU A 101 -13.77 -13.81 7.04
C GLU A 101 -13.36 -13.87 5.56
N VAL A 102 -13.89 -12.97 4.72
CA VAL A 102 -13.52 -12.84 3.32
C VAL A 102 -12.08 -12.37 3.20
N PHE A 103 -11.69 -11.31 3.91
CA PHE A 103 -10.34 -10.78 3.86
C PHE A 103 -9.29 -11.80 4.33
N LYS A 104 -9.55 -12.52 5.43
CA LYS A 104 -8.69 -13.62 5.90
C LYS A 104 -8.59 -14.78 4.91
N GLY A 105 -9.62 -14.98 4.08
CA GLY A 105 -9.63 -16.00 3.04
C GLY A 105 -8.80 -15.64 1.80
N ILE A 106 -8.39 -14.37 1.64
CA ILE A 106 -7.56 -13.94 0.52
C ILE A 106 -6.10 -14.24 0.81
N ASN A 107 -5.42 -14.89 -0.14
CA ASN A 107 -3.98 -15.14 -0.04
C ASN A 107 -3.22 -13.80 0.04
N PRO A 108 -2.37 -13.55 1.06
CA PRO A 108 -1.62 -12.30 1.20
C PRO A 108 -0.81 -11.88 -0.01
N MET A 109 -0.34 -12.84 -0.82
CA MET A 109 0.37 -12.53 -2.07
C MET A 109 -0.46 -11.68 -3.03
N VAL A 110 -1.79 -11.79 -3.00
CA VAL A 110 -2.72 -11.08 -3.88
C VAL A 110 -2.67 -9.57 -3.69
N TYR A 111 -2.47 -9.05 -2.48
CA TYR A 111 -2.33 -7.60 -2.25
C TYR A 111 -0.88 -7.16 -2.04
N ASN A 112 0.05 -8.09 -1.76
CA ASN A 112 1.47 -7.75 -1.64
C ASN A 112 2.18 -7.65 -2.99
N MET A 113 1.70 -8.36 -4.02
CA MET A 113 2.31 -8.39 -5.36
C MET A 113 1.50 -7.62 -6.41
N ASN A 114 0.31 -7.14 -6.07
CA ASN A 114 -0.57 -6.43 -6.99
C ASN A 114 -0.22 -4.94 -7.03
N LEU A 115 -0.05 -4.40 -8.25
CA LEU A 115 0.29 -3.00 -8.51
C LEU A 115 -0.91 -2.04 -8.38
N PHE A 116 -2.15 -2.55 -8.43
CA PHE A 116 -3.39 -1.77 -8.48
C PHE A 116 -4.07 -1.61 -7.14
N PHE A 117 -3.87 -2.54 -6.21
CA PHE A 117 -4.59 -2.55 -4.94
C PHE A 117 -3.63 -2.60 -3.76
N THR A 118 -3.78 -1.64 -2.84
CA THR A 118 -3.20 -1.75 -1.52
C THR A 118 -4.05 -2.67 -0.65
N LYS A 119 -3.47 -3.14 0.45
CA LYS A 119 -4.18 -3.94 1.46
C LYS A 119 -5.37 -3.17 2.03
N GLU A 120 -5.19 -1.88 2.30
CA GLU A 120 -6.20 -0.97 2.86
C GLU A 120 -7.37 -0.79 1.90
N TYR A 121 -7.07 -0.54 0.62
CA TYR A 121 -8.08 -0.45 -0.43
C TYR A 121 -8.89 -1.74 -0.55
N LEU A 122 -8.22 -2.90 -0.50
CA LEU A 122 -8.87 -4.19 -0.61
C LEU A 122 -9.84 -4.44 0.55
N MET A 123 -9.42 -4.09 1.77
CA MET A 123 -10.28 -4.19 2.96
C MET A 123 -11.51 -3.27 2.83
N GLU A 124 -11.29 -2.01 2.46
CA GLU A 124 -12.38 -1.04 2.25
C GLU A 124 -13.37 -1.51 1.19
N TYR A 125 -12.86 -2.03 0.06
CA TYR A 125 -13.67 -2.62 -0.99
C TYR A 125 -14.55 -3.76 -0.46
N ILE A 126 -13.96 -4.70 0.29
CA ILE A 126 -14.68 -5.86 0.85
C ILE A 126 -15.78 -5.40 1.81
N VAL A 127 -15.50 -4.43 2.69
CA VAL A 127 -16.50 -3.90 3.64
C VAL A 127 -17.66 -3.24 2.89
N ASN A 128 -17.38 -2.42 1.88
CA ASN A 128 -18.40 -1.72 1.11
C ASN A 128 -19.24 -2.69 0.26
N ALA A 129 -18.59 -3.63 -0.42
CA ALA A 129 -19.26 -4.67 -1.20
C ALA A 129 -20.13 -5.57 -0.31
N THR A 130 -19.62 -5.97 0.85
CA THR A 130 -20.36 -6.77 1.83
C THR A 130 -21.58 -6.02 2.35
N SER A 131 -21.41 -4.75 2.75
CA SER A 131 -22.51 -3.90 3.21
C SER A 131 -23.61 -3.81 2.17
N SER A 132 -23.25 -3.44 0.94
CA SER A 132 -24.22 -3.25 -0.15
C SER A 132 -24.96 -4.55 -0.47
N TYR A 133 -24.22 -5.65 -0.62
CA TYR A 133 -24.80 -6.94 -0.96
C TYR A 133 -25.69 -7.48 0.16
N LEU A 134 -25.21 -7.46 1.41
CA LEU A 134 -25.96 -7.96 2.55
C LEU A 134 -27.26 -7.18 2.78
N ILE A 135 -27.21 -5.84 2.77
CA ILE A 135 -28.40 -5.00 2.94
C ILE A 135 -29.44 -5.32 1.87
N LYS A 136 -29.01 -5.41 0.60
CA LYS A 136 -29.91 -5.73 -0.51
C LYS A 136 -30.55 -7.10 -0.33
N THR A 137 -29.74 -8.13 -0.11
CA THR A 137 -30.21 -9.52 -0.02
C THR A 137 -31.11 -9.73 1.19
N VAL A 138 -30.77 -9.17 2.36
CA VAL A 138 -31.60 -9.24 3.56
C VAL A 138 -32.93 -8.51 3.37
N THR A 139 -32.91 -7.34 2.74
CA THR A 139 -34.13 -6.56 2.48
C THR A 139 -35.07 -7.32 1.56
N GLU A 140 -34.53 -7.96 0.53
CA GLU A 140 -35.30 -8.81 -0.39
C GLU A 140 -35.82 -10.06 0.31
N PHE A 141 -34.97 -10.75 1.07
CA PHE A 141 -35.34 -11.91 1.88
C PHE A 141 -36.49 -11.60 2.85
N ASN A 142 -36.38 -10.52 3.63
CA ASN A 142 -37.40 -10.12 4.60
C ASN A 142 -38.73 -9.68 3.97
N LYS A 143 -38.73 -9.25 2.69
CA LYS A 143 -39.97 -8.94 1.95
C LYS A 143 -40.71 -10.20 1.51
N ASN A 144 -39.99 -11.30 1.32
CA ASN A 144 -40.53 -12.57 0.82
C ASN A 144 -40.96 -13.53 1.93
N ILE A 145 -40.82 -13.13 3.21
CA ILE A 145 -41.35 -13.81 4.42
C ILE A 145 -42.52 -13.02 4.97
#